data_AF-A0A4Q3J0G1-F1
#
_entry.id   AF-A0A4Q3J0G1-F1
#
_cell.length_a   1.000
_cell.length_b   1.000
_cell.length_c   1.000
_cell.angle_alpha   90.00
_cell.angle_beta   90.00
_cell.angle_gamma   90.00
#
_symmetry.space_group_name_H-M   'P 1'
#
loop_
_entity.id
_entity.type
_entity.pdbx_description
1 polymer ?
#
loop_
_entity_poly.entity_id
_entity_poly.type
_entity_poly.pdbx_seq_one_letter_code
_entity_poly.pdbx_strand_id
1 'polypeptide(L)'
;MSAPWLKFYPSDWRADPALRMCSIGARGLWMEMLCVMHEATPRGSLVVNGRALSTRQIAALAGASVDEVTSYLAELEDAGVFSRADDGTIFSRRMQRDVEKEAADKANGSKGGHPDIRRGTVPKEERVRRFRRSDAPAKAQRIFDRSNGCCHWCAKPLEYDNHHIDHLIAVRDGGSNDEDNLVAACPDCNGERAMASGRNDTDLRVGMRADPKAQKPEARDQKDNPESKSSTT
;
A
#
# COMPACT_ATOMS: atom_id res chain seq x y z
N MET A 1 -13.27 -9.58 -20.37
CA MET A 1 -13.58 -8.14 -20.20
C MET A 1 -12.30 -7.37 -20.33
N SER A 2 -12.28 -6.31 -21.15
CA SER A 2 -11.13 -5.40 -21.22
C SER A 2 -10.99 -4.62 -19.92
N ALA A 3 -9.76 -4.25 -19.55
CA ALA A 3 -9.51 -3.34 -18.44
C ALA A 3 -10.09 -1.95 -18.75
N PRO A 4 -10.60 -1.19 -17.77
CA PRO A 4 -11.19 0.13 -18.03
C PRO A 4 -10.16 1.23 -18.32
N TRP A 5 -8.86 0.90 -18.32
CA TRP A 5 -7.77 1.84 -18.54
C TRP A 5 -6.63 1.20 -19.34
N LEU A 6 -6.03 1.98 -20.23
CA LEU A 6 -4.83 1.61 -20.98
C LEU A 6 -3.58 2.18 -20.31
N LYS A 7 -2.50 1.38 -20.23
CA LYS A 7 -1.21 1.88 -19.79
C LYS A 7 -0.58 2.74 -20.88
N PHE A 8 -0.59 4.06 -20.66
CA PHE A 8 -0.03 5.03 -21.61
C PHE A 8 1.22 5.69 -21.03
N TYR A 9 2.28 5.74 -21.82
CA TYR A 9 3.56 6.34 -21.44
C TYR A 9 3.82 7.55 -22.34
N PRO A 10 3.60 8.78 -21.85
CA PRO A 10 3.81 9.99 -22.65
C PRO A 10 5.25 10.11 -23.19
N SER A 11 6.24 9.56 -22.47
CA SER A 11 7.64 9.50 -22.91
C SER A 11 7.76 8.73 -24.22
N ASP A 12 7.19 7.53 -24.28
CA ASP A 12 7.34 6.63 -25.41
C ASP A 12 6.62 7.22 -26.63
N TRP A 13 5.47 7.85 -26.41
CA TRP A 13 4.74 8.58 -27.46
C TRP A 13 5.49 9.81 -27.98
N ARG A 14 6.13 10.58 -27.09
CA ARG A 14 6.81 11.85 -27.44
C ARG A 14 8.21 11.64 -28.01
N ALA A 15 8.90 10.58 -27.58
CA ALA A 15 10.32 10.37 -27.83
C ALA A 15 10.63 9.31 -28.89
N ASP A 16 9.65 8.52 -29.35
CA ASP A 16 9.86 7.55 -30.44
C ASP A 16 10.19 8.26 -31.76
N PRO A 17 11.44 8.18 -32.28
CA PRO A 17 11.84 8.91 -33.47
C PRO A 17 11.11 8.42 -34.72
N ALA A 18 10.82 7.12 -34.84
CA ALA A 18 10.17 6.54 -36.00
C ALA A 18 8.73 7.05 -36.11
N LEU A 19 7.98 6.99 -35.01
CA LEU A 19 6.62 7.54 -34.96
C LEU A 19 6.60 9.07 -35.14
N ARG A 20 7.64 9.78 -34.70
CA ARG A 20 7.75 11.25 -34.83
C ARG A 20 8.06 11.71 -36.25
N MET A 21 8.62 10.83 -37.09
CA MET A 21 8.86 11.09 -38.51
C MET A 21 7.60 10.91 -39.37
N CYS A 22 6.61 10.15 -38.90
CA CYS A 22 5.31 10.06 -39.56
C CYS A 22 4.51 11.37 -39.45
N SER A 23 3.57 11.56 -40.38
CA SER A 23 2.61 12.65 -40.38
C SER A 23 1.77 12.70 -39.10
N ILE A 24 1.25 13.88 -38.76
CA ILE A 24 0.40 14.01 -37.57
C ILE A 24 -0.88 13.18 -37.69
N GLY A 25 -1.39 13.00 -38.91
CA GLY A 25 -2.54 12.14 -39.21
C GLY A 25 -2.22 10.67 -38.96
N ALA A 26 -1.08 10.17 -39.44
CA ALA A 26 -0.62 8.82 -39.17
C ALA A 26 -0.42 8.55 -37.67
N ARG A 27 0.13 9.53 -36.94
CA ARG A 27 0.25 9.45 -35.48
C ARG A 27 -1.13 9.37 -34.82
N GLY A 28 -2.07 10.23 -35.20
CA GLY A 28 -3.45 10.18 -34.71
C GLY A 28 -4.13 8.85 -34.98
N LEU A 29 -4.00 8.33 -36.21
CA LEU A 29 -4.51 7.02 -36.60
C LEU A 29 -3.94 5.89 -35.73
N TRP A 30 -2.64 5.94 -35.41
CA TRP A 30 -2.03 4.97 -34.52
C TRP A 30 -2.65 4.96 -33.13
N MET A 31 -2.93 6.13 -32.55
CA MET A 31 -3.60 6.22 -31.25
C MET A 31 -5.00 5.62 -31.29
N GLU A 32 -5.77 5.89 -32.35
CA GLU A 32 -7.11 5.30 -32.53
C GLU A 32 -7.05 3.77 -32.63
N MET A 33 -6.10 3.25 -33.42
CA MET A 33 -5.87 1.81 -33.53
C MET A 33 -5.48 1.17 -32.18
N LEU A 34 -4.67 1.85 -31.36
CA LEU A 34 -4.33 1.37 -30.01
C LEU A 34 -5.55 1.29 -29.09
N CYS A 35 -6.49 2.25 -29.18
CA CYS A 35 -7.74 2.22 -28.44
C CYS A 35 -8.61 1.02 -28.84
N VAL A 36 -8.74 0.74 -30.15
CA VAL A 36 -9.46 -0.44 -30.64
C VAL A 36 -8.80 -1.74 -30.18
N MET A 37 -7.48 -1.84 -30.34
CA MET A 37 -6.70 -3.02 -29.90
C MET A 37 -6.76 -3.26 -28.39
N HIS A 38 -6.99 -2.22 -27.60
CA HIS A 38 -7.13 -2.31 -26.16
C HIS A 38 -8.38 -3.06 -25.74
N GLU A 39 -9.48 -2.82 -26.46
CA GLU A 39 -10.79 -3.46 -26.22
C GLU A 39 -10.95 -4.80 -26.97
N ALA A 40 -10.10 -5.05 -27.97
CA ALA A 40 -10.13 -6.25 -28.78
C ALA A 40 -9.84 -7.53 -27.98
N THR A 41 -10.33 -8.65 -28.49
CA THR A 41 -9.97 -10.00 -28.04
C THR A 41 -9.52 -10.81 -29.26
N PRO A 42 -8.22 -11.17 -29.38
CA PRO A 42 -7.13 -10.94 -28.42
C PRO A 42 -6.69 -9.47 -28.35
N ARG A 43 -6.33 -9.02 -27.13
CA ARG A 43 -5.86 -7.66 -26.87
C ARG A 43 -4.52 -7.41 -27.58
N GLY A 44 -4.40 -6.26 -28.23
CA GLY A 44 -3.23 -5.90 -29.03
C GLY A 44 -3.37 -6.22 -30.52
N SER A 45 -4.43 -6.91 -30.96
CA SER A 45 -4.71 -7.17 -32.38
C SER A 45 -5.85 -6.28 -32.87
N LEU A 46 -5.72 -5.74 -34.09
CA LEU A 46 -6.69 -4.81 -34.69
C LEU A 46 -7.89 -5.56 -35.25
N VAL A 47 -8.70 -6.10 -34.34
CA VAL A 47 -9.87 -6.93 -34.65
C VAL A 47 -11.12 -6.41 -33.96
N VAL A 48 -12.27 -6.59 -34.61
CA VAL A 48 -13.60 -6.38 -34.02
C VAL A 48 -14.42 -7.64 -34.25
N ASN A 49 -15.03 -8.17 -33.18
CA ASN A 49 -15.75 -9.44 -33.22
C ASN A 49 -14.91 -10.61 -33.81
N GLY A 50 -13.61 -10.62 -33.52
CA GLY A 50 -12.69 -11.67 -33.98
C GLY A 50 -12.30 -11.59 -35.46
N ARG A 51 -12.65 -10.50 -36.16
CA ARG A 51 -12.28 -10.29 -37.58
C ARG A 51 -11.32 -9.12 -37.72
N ALA A 52 -10.29 -9.27 -38.54
CA ALA A 52 -9.38 -8.20 -38.90
C ALA A 52 -10.14 -7.04 -39.54
N LEU A 53 -9.81 -5.82 -39.11
CA LEU A 53 -10.41 -4.63 -39.69
C LEU A 53 -9.82 -4.35 -41.09
N SER A 54 -10.71 -4.13 -42.06
CA SER A 54 -10.33 -3.63 -43.38
C SER A 54 -10.00 -2.14 -43.33
N THR A 55 -9.21 -1.65 -44.29
CA THR A 55 -8.85 -0.22 -44.41
C THR A 55 -10.08 0.69 -44.40
N ARG A 56 -11.19 0.27 -45.03
CA ARG A 56 -12.46 1.02 -45.03
C ARG A 56 -13.06 1.14 -43.64
N GLN A 57 -13.02 0.07 -42.84
CA GLN A 57 -13.53 0.09 -41.48
C GLN A 57 -12.63 0.90 -40.55
N ILE A 58 -11.32 0.82 -40.74
CA ILE A 58 -10.36 1.68 -40.02
C ILE A 58 -10.64 3.15 -40.31
N ALA A 59 -10.88 3.51 -41.59
CA ALA A 59 -11.25 4.87 -41.99
C ALA A 59 -12.56 5.34 -41.33
N ALA A 60 -13.57 4.48 -41.27
CA ALA A 60 -14.83 4.78 -40.58
C ALA A 60 -14.65 5.03 -39.07
N LEU A 61 -13.79 4.25 -38.40
CA LEU A 61 -13.48 4.43 -36.97
C LEU A 61 -12.68 5.71 -36.72
N ALA A 62 -11.67 5.98 -37.56
CA ALA A 62 -10.80 7.15 -37.43
C ALA A 62 -11.45 8.47 -37.88
N GLY A 63 -12.62 8.42 -38.52
CA GLY A 63 -13.28 9.61 -39.07
C GLY A 63 -12.48 10.26 -40.22
N ALA A 64 -11.78 9.45 -41.01
CA ALA A 64 -10.93 9.90 -42.12
C ALA A 64 -11.32 9.23 -43.44
N SER A 65 -10.82 9.74 -44.57
CA SER A 65 -11.02 9.10 -45.86
C SER A 65 -10.19 7.80 -45.98
N VAL A 66 -10.62 6.90 -46.86
CA VAL A 66 -9.87 5.65 -47.14
C VAL A 66 -8.49 5.95 -47.71
N ASP A 67 -8.35 7.00 -48.52
CA ASP A 67 -7.08 7.40 -49.13
C ASP A 67 -6.09 7.95 -48.11
N GLU A 68 -6.56 8.76 -47.17
CA GLU A 68 -5.76 9.23 -46.03
C GLU A 68 -5.31 8.05 -45.17
N VAL A 69 -6.23 7.17 -44.77
CA VAL A 69 -5.87 5.99 -43.96
C VAL A 69 -4.91 5.06 -44.69
N THR A 70 -5.07 4.87 -46.00
CA THR A 70 -4.13 4.07 -46.78
C THR A 70 -2.73 4.67 -46.75
N SER A 71 -2.62 5.99 -46.92
CA SER A 71 -1.35 6.72 -46.85
C SER A 71 -0.74 6.63 -45.45
N TYR A 72 -1.54 6.85 -44.41
CA TYR A 72 -1.12 6.77 -43.02
C TYR A 72 -0.67 5.36 -42.61
N LEU A 73 -1.37 4.31 -43.07
CA LEU A 73 -0.96 2.92 -42.82
C LEU A 73 0.38 2.61 -43.47
N ALA A 74 0.62 3.09 -44.69
CA ALA A 74 1.91 2.93 -45.36
C ALA A 74 3.04 3.63 -44.59
N GLU A 75 2.84 4.89 -44.16
CA GLU A 75 3.82 5.61 -43.35
C GLU A 75 4.17 4.88 -42.04
N LEU A 76 3.16 4.36 -41.34
CA LEU A 76 3.34 3.64 -40.08
C LEU A 76 4.01 2.27 -40.28
N GLU A 77 3.72 1.60 -41.40
CA GLU A 77 4.33 0.33 -41.77
C GLU A 77 5.81 0.50 -42.15
N ASP A 78 6.12 1.51 -42.97
CA ASP A 78 7.49 1.89 -43.36
C ASP A 78 8.33 2.32 -42.15
N ALA A 79 7.72 3.06 -41.21
CA ALA A 79 8.34 3.41 -39.94
C ALA A 79 8.44 2.22 -38.96
N GLY A 80 7.85 1.07 -39.29
CA GLY A 80 7.86 -0.13 -38.48
C GLY A 80 7.16 0.04 -37.13
N VAL A 81 6.11 0.87 -37.05
CA VAL A 81 5.37 1.13 -35.80
C VAL A 81 4.56 -0.09 -35.36
N PHE A 82 3.93 -0.77 -36.32
CA PHE A 82 3.16 -2.00 -36.08
C PHE A 82 3.76 -3.20 -36.80
N SER A 83 3.13 -4.37 -36.64
CA SER A 83 3.44 -5.57 -37.43
C SER A 83 2.16 -6.24 -37.89
N ARG A 84 2.24 -7.11 -38.91
CA ARG A 84 1.11 -7.90 -39.42
C ARG A 84 1.32 -9.38 -39.12
N ALA A 85 0.25 -10.05 -38.74
CA ALA A 85 0.22 -11.51 -38.67
C ALA A 85 0.12 -12.12 -40.07
N ASP A 86 0.24 -13.45 -40.17
CA ASP A 86 0.17 -14.18 -41.44
C ASP A 86 -1.18 -13.99 -42.17
N ASP A 87 -2.25 -13.72 -41.43
CA ASP A 87 -3.58 -13.42 -41.96
C ASP A 87 -3.80 -11.94 -42.36
N GLY A 88 -2.75 -11.11 -42.24
CA GLY A 88 -2.78 -9.68 -42.54
C GLY A 88 -3.25 -8.77 -41.39
N THR A 89 -3.64 -9.34 -40.25
CA THR A 89 -4.10 -8.57 -39.08
C THR A 89 -2.98 -7.70 -38.53
N ILE A 90 -3.23 -6.40 -38.43
CA ILE A 90 -2.31 -5.45 -37.79
C ILE A 90 -2.32 -5.68 -36.28
N PHE A 91 -1.16 -5.66 -35.64
CA PHE A 91 -1.06 -5.79 -34.19
C PHE A 91 0.05 -4.93 -33.57
N SER A 92 -0.14 -4.60 -32.30
CA SER A 92 0.83 -3.91 -31.46
C SER A 92 1.70 -4.90 -30.69
N ARG A 93 2.97 -5.03 -31.11
CA ARG A 93 3.98 -5.87 -30.43
C ARG A 93 4.07 -5.58 -28.93
N ARG A 94 3.98 -4.30 -28.55
CA ARG A 94 4.04 -3.87 -27.14
C ARG A 94 2.87 -4.43 -26.36
N MET A 95 1.64 -4.30 -26.87
CA MET A 95 0.45 -4.74 -26.15
C MET A 95 0.41 -6.26 -26.00
N GLN A 96 0.84 -7.00 -27.02
CA GLN A 96 0.94 -8.45 -26.93
C GLN A 96 1.98 -8.88 -25.88
N ARG A 97 3.17 -8.26 -25.85
CA ARG A 97 4.18 -8.49 -24.80
C ARG A 97 3.65 -8.12 -23.41
N ASP A 98 2.87 -7.06 -23.28
CA ASP A 98 2.27 -6.66 -22.02
C ASP A 98 1.25 -7.72 -21.54
N VAL A 99 0.45 -8.29 -22.45
CA VAL A 99 -0.48 -9.40 -22.15
C VAL A 99 0.27 -10.66 -21.75
N GLU A 100 1.33 -11.03 -22.47
CA GLU A 100 2.19 -12.17 -22.14
C GLU A 100 2.82 -12.00 -20.76
N LYS A 101 3.36 -10.81 -20.48
CA LYS A 101 3.95 -10.46 -19.19
C LYS A 101 2.90 -10.52 -18.08
N GLU A 102 1.71 -9.96 -18.29
CA GLU A 102 0.62 -10.02 -17.31
C GLU A 102 0.22 -11.47 -17.01
N ALA A 103 0.12 -12.32 -18.04
CA ALA A 103 -0.18 -13.74 -17.86
C ALA A 103 0.92 -14.45 -17.04
N ALA A 104 2.19 -14.17 -17.33
CA ALA A 104 3.33 -14.70 -16.59
C ALA A 104 3.34 -14.19 -15.13
N ASP A 105 3.14 -12.90 -14.92
CA ASP A 105 3.10 -12.26 -13.60
C ASP A 105 1.93 -12.81 -12.77
N LYS A 106 0.76 -13.07 -13.39
CA LYS A 106 -0.38 -13.72 -12.74
C LYS A 106 -0.07 -15.17 -12.35
N ALA A 107 0.58 -15.92 -13.23
CA ALA A 107 1.01 -17.30 -12.96
C ALA A 107 2.10 -17.39 -11.87
N ASN A 108 2.97 -16.38 -11.76
CA ASN A 108 3.95 -16.27 -10.70
C ASN A 108 3.31 -15.81 -9.39
N GLY A 109 2.40 -14.84 -9.44
CA GLY A 109 1.67 -14.32 -8.28
C GLY A 109 0.83 -15.39 -7.58
N SER A 110 0.24 -16.33 -8.32
CA SER A 110 -0.52 -17.45 -7.75
C SER A 110 0.34 -18.41 -6.91
N LYS A 111 1.64 -18.50 -7.19
CA LYS A 111 2.61 -19.28 -6.41
C LYS A 111 3.06 -18.55 -5.13
N GLY A 112 2.74 -17.25 -5.00
CA GLY A 112 3.09 -16.41 -3.86
C GLY A 112 4.54 -15.89 -3.87
N GLY A 113 4.91 -15.17 -2.81
CA GLY A 113 6.26 -14.58 -2.62
C GLY A 113 7.43 -15.57 -2.70
N HIS A 114 8.63 -15.00 -2.82
CA HIS A 114 9.90 -15.65 -3.14
C HIS A 114 10.09 -17.01 -2.44
N PRO A 115 10.52 -18.07 -3.17
CA PRO A 115 10.60 -19.44 -2.64
C PRO A 115 11.48 -19.57 -1.39
N ASP A 116 12.53 -18.75 -1.28
CA ASP A 116 13.41 -18.76 -0.09
C ASP A 116 12.84 -18.04 1.13
N ILE A 117 11.69 -17.35 1.01
CA ILE A 117 11.00 -16.78 2.17
C ILE A 117 10.33 -17.93 2.90
N ARG A 118 10.96 -18.41 3.97
CA ARG A 118 10.42 -19.41 4.90
C ARG A 118 9.14 -18.90 5.56
N ARG A 119 7.99 -19.04 4.90
CA ARG A 119 6.69 -18.79 5.51
C ARG A 119 6.39 -19.91 6.50
N GLY A 120 6.28 -19.56 7.79
CA GLY A 120 5.76 -20.47 8.80
C GLY A 120 6.74 -21.46 9.40
N THR A 121 8.03 -21.13 9.49
CA THR A 121 8.94 -21.84 10.41
C THR A 121 8.48 -21.77 11.86
N VAL A 122 7.65 -20.79 12.19
CA VAL A 122 6.99 -20.65 13.48
C VAL A 122 5.51 -21.00 13.30
N PRO A 123 5.00 -22.07 13.94
CA PRO A 123 3.58 -22.40 14.03
C PRO A 123 2.75 -21.16 14.38
N LYS A 124 1.52 -21.07 13.86
CA LYS A 124 0.70 -19.85 14.01
C LYS A 124 0.46 -19.52 15.48
N GLU A 125 0.42 -20.55 16.33
CA GLU A 125 0.21 -20.53 17.77
C GLU A 125 1.45 -20.00 18.51
N GLU A 126 2.65 -20.26 17.98
CA GLU A 126 3.93 -19.78 18.50
C GLU A 126 4.31 -18.38 17.98
N ARG A 127 3.53 -17.82 17.04
CA ARG A 127 3.74 -16.46 16.54
C ARG A 127 3.33 -15.45 17.59
N VAL A 128 4.26 -15.10 18.46
CA VAL A 128 4.14 -13.92 19.31
C VAL A 128 4.24 -12.70 18.39
N ARG A 129 3.10 -12.08 18.05
CA ARG A 129 3.13 -10.68 17.61
C ARG A 129 3.61 -9.89 18.81
N ARG A 130 4.91 -9.57 18.89
CA ARG A 130 5.38 -8.59 19.88
C ARG A 130 4.47 -7.38 19.74
N PHE A 131 3.73 -7.07 20.80
CA PHE A 131 2.97 -5.84 20.88
C PHE A 131 3.96 -4.70 20.69
N ARG A 132 4.03 -4.15 19.46
CA ARG A 132 4.78 -2.92 19.23
C ARG A 132 3.95 -1.83 19.87
N ARG A 133 4.40 -1.32 21.01
CA ARG A 133 3.95 0.01 21.44
C ARG A 133 4.29 0.96 20.29
N SER A 134 3.27 1.66 19.80
CA SER A 134 3.41 2.70 18.77
C SER A 134 4.30 3.84 19.26
N ASP A 135 4.28 4.10 20.57
CA ASP A 135 5.14 5.09 21.21
C ASP A 135 6.50 4.52 21.60
N ALA A 136 7.53 5.37 21.51
CA ALA A 136 8.88 5.04 21.95
C ALA A 136 8.87 4.62 23.43
N PRO A 137 9.64 3.59 23.85
CA PRO A 137 9.63 3.09 25.23
C PRO A 137 9.85 4.17 26.29
N ALA A 138 10.73 5.14 26.01
CA ALA A 138 10.99 6.26 26.91
C ALA A 138 9.77 7.19 27.10
N LYS A 139 8.98 7.40 26.04
CA LYS A 139 7.74 8.19 26.09
C LYS A 139 6.66 7.44 26.86
N ALA A 140 6.51 6.14 26.60
CA ALA A 140 5.58 5.28 27.32
C ALA A 140 5.87 5.23 28.84
N GLN A 141 7.16 5.14 29.22
CA GLN A 141 7.57 5.18 30.62
C GLN A 141 7.20 6.50 31.30
N ARG A 142 7.48 7.65 30.67
CA ARG A 142 7.12 8.96 31.23
C ARG A 142 5.62 9.12 31.46
N ILE A 143 4.80 8.65 30.51
CA ILE A 143 3.33 8.70 30.62
C ILE A 143 2.88 7.82 31.79
N PHE A 144 3.40 6.61 31.91
CA PHE A 144 3.08 5.69 33.00
C PHE A 144 3.48 6.23 34.38
N ASP A 145 4.68 6.78 34.49
CA ASP A 145 5.21 7.36 35.73
C ASP A 145 4.37 8.58 36.16
N ARG A 146 3.99 9.44 35.20
CA ARG A 146 3.11 10.60 35.46
C ARG A 146 1.72 10.16 35.93
N SER A 147 1.24 9.01 35.48
CA SER A 147 -0.01 8.40 35.94
C SER A 147 0.14 7.62 37.26
N ASN A 148 1.32 7.64 37.89
CA ASN A 148 1.64 6.89 39.11
C ASN A 148 1.29 5.39 39.02
N GLY A 149 1.45 4.82 37.82
CA GLY A 149 1.10 3.43 37.54
C GLY A 149 -0.40 3.11 37.68
N CYS A 150 -1.28 4.10 37.56
CA CYS A 150 -2.73 3.91 37.61
C CYS A 150 -3.41 4.34 36.32
N CYS A 151 -4.55 3.72 36.01
CA CYS A 151 -5.41 4.15 34.90
C CYS A 151 -5.94 5.55 35.17
N HIS A 152 -5.79 6.46 34.20
CA HIS A 152 -6.30 7.83 34.32
C HIS A 152 -7.82 7.88 34.52
N TRP A 153 -8.56 6.95 33.90
CA TRP A 153 -10.01 6.97 33.87
C TRP A 153 -10.68 6.32 35.09
N CYS A 154 -10.13 5.19 35.58
CA CYS A 154 -10.74 4.42 36.65
C CYS A 154 -9.88 4.29 37.91
N ALA A 155 -8.69 4.90 37.92
CA ALA A 155 -7.71 4.89 39.00
C ALA A 155 -7.19 3.49 39.43
N LYS A 156 -7.58 2.41 38.74
CA LYS A 156 -7.08 1.07 39.02
C LYS A 156 -5.56 0.99 38.75
N PRO A 157 -4.79 0.28 39.60
CA PRO A 157 -3.38 0.02 39.34
C PRO A 157 -3.19 -0.70 37.99
N LEU A 158 -2.15 -0.32 37.28
CA LEU A 158 -1.74 -0.85 35.98
C LEU A 158 -0.39 -1.56 36.11
N GLU A 159 -0.22 -2.60 35.31
CA GLU A 159 1.11 -3.17 35.06
C GLU A 159 1.74 -2.42 33.89
N TYR A 160 3.04 -2.10 33.99
CA TYR A 160 3.72 -1.38 32.91
C TYR A 160 3.62 -2.12 31.58
N ASP A 161 3.69 -3.45 31.57
CA ASP A 161 3.60 -4.26 30.36
C ASP A 161 2.18 -4.45 29.82
N ASN A 162 1.17 -4.06 30.59
CA ASN A 162 -0.24 -4.28 30.27
C ASN A 162 -1.09 -3.01 30.48
N HIS A 163 -0.68 -1.91 29.82
CA HIS A 163 -1.47 -0.69 29.72
C HIS A 163 -1.48 -0.15 28.29
N HIS A 164 -2.46 0.71 28.01
CA HIS A 164 -2.56 1.46 26.77
C HIS A 164 -2.20 2.93 27.01
N ILE A 165 -1.66 3.55 25.98
CA ILE A 165 -1.52 5.00 25.92
C ILE A 165 -2.74 5.51 25.19
N ASP A 166 -3.56 6.29 25.88
CA ASP A 166 -4.82 6.83 25.40
C ASP A 166 -4.72 8.35 25.29
N HIS A 167 -5.52 8.95 24.42
CA HIS A 167 -5.59 10.39 24.30
C HIS A 167 -6.59 10.96 25.31
N LEU A 168 -6.18 12.00 26.05
CA LEU A 168 -7.08 12.75 26.93
C LEU A 168 -8.22 13.37 26.09
N ILE A 169 -7.84 14.14 25.07
CA ILE A 169 -8.73 14.63 24.01
C ILE A 169 -8.53 13.73 22.79
N ALA A 170 -9.59 13.07 22.31
CA ALA A 170 -9.48 12.20 21.14
C ALA A 170 -9.05 12.99 19.89
N VAL A 171 -8.27 12.35 19.01
CA VAL A 171 -7.77 12.99 17.77
C VAL A 171 -8.89 13.52 16.88
N ARG A 172 -10.03 12.80 16.80
CA ARG A 172 -11.22 13.25 16.05
C ARG A 172 -11.84 14.52 16.62
N ASP A 173 -11.63 14.76 17.91
CA ASP A 173 -12.15 15.90 18.68
C ASP A 173 -11.08 17.01 18.82
N GLY A 174 -10.00 16.93 18.03
CA GLY A 174 -8.94 17.94 17.95
C GLY A 174 -7.73 17.67 18.85
N GLY A 175 -7.63 16.50 19.48
CA GLY A 175 -6.48 16.15 20.31
C GLY A 175 -5.19 15.89 19.53
N SER A 176 -4.06 16.31 20.09
CA SER A 176 -2.73 16.08 19.51
C SER A 176 -2.10 14.76 19.98
N ASN A 177 -1.00 14.36 19.36
CA ASN A 177 -0.17 13.22 19.81
C ASN A 177 0.94 13.63 20.79
N ASP A 178 0.89 14.87 21.29
CA ASP A 178 1.87 15.40 22.23
C ASP A 178 1.73 14.70 23.58
N GLU A 179 2.83 14.58 24.32
CA GLU A 179 2.84 13.88 25.60
C GLU A 179 1.78 14.43 26.57
N ASP A 180 1.49 15.73 26.54
CA ASP A 180 0.49 16.34 27.43
C ASP A 180 -0.95 15.90 27.16
N ASN A 181 -1.24 15.43 25.94
CA ASN A 181 -2.55 14.88 25.59
C ASN A 181 -2.61 13.36 25.74
N LEU A 182 -1.59 12.70 26.32
CA LEU A 182 -1.51 11.25 26.44
C LEU A 182 -1.51 10.78 27.89
N VAL A 183 -2.29 9.75 28.19
CA VAL A 183 -2.47 9.20 29.53
C VAL A 183 -2.38 7.67 29.53
N ALA A 184 -2.02 7.08 30.67
CA ALA A 184 -2.07 5.63 30.82
C ALA A 184 -3.51 5.17 31.09
N ALA A 185 -3.99 4.18 30.35
CA ALA A 185 -5.33 3.62 30.46
C ALA A 185 -5.31 2.09 30.52
N CYS A 186 -6.26 1.48 31.25
CA CYS A 186 -6.47 0.03 31.20
C CYS A 186 -7.16 -0.37 29.87
N PRO A 187 -7.02 -1.65 29.44
CA PRO A 187 -7.65 -2.13 28.21
C PRO A 187 -9.16 -1.87 28.14
N ASP A 188 -9.86 -2.04 29.26
CA ASP A 188 -11.32 -1.83 29.35
C ASP A 188 -11.69 -0.37 29.06
N CYS A 189 -11.11 0.59 29.79
CA CYS A 189 -11.43 2.01 29.64
C CYS A 189 -11.02 2.54 28.26
N ASN A 190 -9.85 2.13 27.74
CA ASN A 190 -9.40 2.50 26.41
C ASN A 190 -10.35 1.97 25.32
N GLY A 191 -10.82 0.71 25.47
CA GLY A 191 -11.78 0.10 24.55
C GLY A 191 -13.14 0.79 24.57
N GLU A 192 -13.67 1.11 25.76
CA GLU A 192 -14.94 1.84 25.90
C GLU A 192 -14.88 3.24 25.26
N ARG A 193 -13.78 3.98 25.46
CA ARG A 193 -13.62 5.34 24.90
C ARG A 193 -13.38 5.36 23.40
N ALA A 194 -12.74 4.34 22.83
CA ALA A 194 -12.62 4.20 21.38
C ALA A 194 -14.00 4.11 20.68
N MET A 195 -15.00 3.58 21.38
CA MET A 195 -16.35 3.35 20.84
C MET A 195 -17.36 4.46 21.18
N ALA A 196 -17.12 5.25 22.23
CA ALA A 196 -18.08 6.25 22.70
C ALA A 196 -17.97 7.55 21.87
N SER A 197 -19.02 7.93 21.14
CA SER A 197 -19.13 9.22 20.44
C SER A 197 -19.51 10.34 21.43
N GLY A 198 -18.75 11.44 21.49
CA GLY A 198 -19.21 12.70 22.08
C GLY A 198 -19.39 12.77 23.60
N ARG A 199 -18.58 12.07 24.40
CA ARG A 199 -18.54 12.31 25.86
C ARG A 199 -17.64 13.51 26.18
N ASN A 200 -18.20 14.53 26.83
CA ASN A 200 -17.42 15.63 27.40
C ASN A 200 -16.60 15.10 28.58
N ASP A 201 -15.29 15.34 28.55
CA ASP A 201 -14.30 14.86 29.53
C ASP A 201 -14.46 15.48 30.93
N THR A 202 -15.48 16.33 31.13
CA THR A 202 -15.76 17.04 32.38
C THR A 202 -16.55 16.24 33.40
N ASP A 203 -17.11 15.07 33.04
CA ASP A 203 -18.06 14.33 33.89
C ASP A 203 -17.43 13.21 34.76
N LEU A 204 -16.10 13.16 34.85
CA LEU A 204 -15.37 12.33 35.81
C LEU A 204 -14.49 13.17 36.75
N ARG A 205 -15.05 14.26 37.30
CA ARG A 205 -14.54 14.81 38.55
C ARG A 205 -15.06 13.97 39.72
N VAL A 206 -14.49 12.80 39.95
CA VAL A 206 -14.61 12.13 41.25
C VAL A 206 -13.25 11.64 41.68
N GLY A 207 -12.77 12.17 42.80
CA GLY A 207 -11.63 11.62 43.52
C GLY A 207 -10.48 12.60 43.68
N MET A 208 -10.59 13.45 44.68
CA MET A 208 -9.46 14.12 45.31
C MET A 208 -8.29 13.15 45.52
N ARG A 209 -7.09 13.59 45.15
CA ARG A 209 -5.77 13.31 45.77
C ARG A 209 -5.64 11.93 46.44
N ALA A 210 -4.95 11.00 45.80
CA ALA A 210 -4.25 9.98 46.57
C ALA A 210 -3.04 10.66 47.25
N ASP A 211 -3.01 10.60 48.58
CA ASP A 211 -1.92 11.09 49.43
C ASP A 211 -0.54 10.61 48.96
N PRO A 212 0.54 11.43 49.04
CA PRO A 212 1.91 11.03 48.67
C PRO A 212 2.56 9.99 49.60
N LYS A 213 1.78 9.35 50.49
CA LYS A 213 2.27 8.47 51.55
C LYS A 213 1.52 7.15 51.53
N ALA A 214 1.78 6.32 50.52
CA ALA A 214 1.61 4.88 50.67
C ALA A 214 2.61 4.14 49.78
N GLN A 215 3.48 3.39 50.44
CA GLN A 215 4.31 2.31 49.90
C GLN A 215 5.54 2.72 49.06
N LYS A 216 6.62 3.06 49.78
CA LYS A 216 7.96 2.65 49.35
C LYS A 216 8.02 1.12 49.38
N PRO A 217 8.29 0.40 48.28
CA PRO A 217 8.83 -0.94 48.40
C PRO A 217 10.26 -0.83 48.94
N GLU A 218 10.52 -1.57 50.01
CA GLU A 218 11.82 -1.63 50.68
C GLU A 218 12.91 -2.06 49.70
N ALA A 219 14.07 -1.42 49.82
CA ALA A 219 15.26 -1.77 49.06
C ALA A 219 15.64 -3.22 49.37
N ARG A 220 15.57 -4.08 48.37
CA ARG A 220 16.12 -5.43 48.45
C ARG A 220 17.64 -5.32 48.40
N ASP A 221 18.28 -5.54 49.54
CA ASP A 221 19.72 -5.68 49.71
C ASP A 221 20.33 -6.53 48.57
N GLN A 222 21.21 -5.91 47.80
CA GLN A 222 22.21 -6.61 47.01
C GLN A 222 23.24 -7.18 47.99
N LYS A 223 23.18 -8.48 48.27
CA LYS A 223 24.36 -9.18 48.75
C LYS A 223 25.20 -9.55 47.55
N ASP A 224 26.33 -8.87 47.47
CA ASP A 224 27.48 -9.17 46.63
C ASP A 224 27.82 -10.67 46.67
N ASN A 225 27.98 -11.26 45.49
CA ASN A 225 28.71 -12.50 45.31
C ASN A 225 29.98 -12.16 44.51
N PRO A 226 31.18 -12.20 45.10
CA PRO A 226 32.40 -11.86 44.37
C PRO A 226 32.87 -13.03 43.51
N GLU A 227 33.13 -12.72 42.24
CA GLU A 227 33.84 -13.60 41.32
C GLU A 227 35.31 -13.81 41.73
N SER A 228 35.75 -15.02 41.45
CA SER A 228 37.10 -15.57 41.32
C SER A 228 38.29 -14.61 41.06
N LYS A 229 39.42 -14.94 41.72
CA LYS A 229 40.85 -14.96 41.27
C LYS A 229 41.68 -15.36 42.51
N SER A 230 42.74 -16.16 42.52
CA SER A 230 43.69 -16.60 41.49
C SER A 230 44.59 -17.72 42.05
N SER A 231 45.18 -18.48 41.14
CA SER A 231 46.36 -19.35 41.27
C SER A 231 47.48 -18.82 42.19
N THR A 232 48.29 -19.73 42.75
CA THR A 232 49.76 -19.88 42.55
C THR A 232 50.48 -20.32 43.83
N THR A 233 51.15 -21.48 43.74
CA THR A 233 52.20 -22.08 44.61
C THR A 233 51.81 -22.66 45.96
#